data_AF-A0A177G0Z3-F1
#
_entry.id   AF-A0A177G0Z3-F1
#
_cell.length_a   1.000
_cell.length_b   1.000
_cell.length_c   1.000
_cell.angle_alpha   90.00
_cell.angle_beta   90.00
_cell.angle_gamma   90.00
#
_symmetry.space_group_name_H-M   'P 1'
#
loop_
_entity.id
_entity.type
_entity.pdbx_description
1 polymer ?
#
loop_
_entity_poly.entity_id
_entity_poly.type
_entity_poly.pdbx_seq_one_letter_code
_entity_poly.pdbx_strand_id
1 'polypeptide(L)'
;MIEPTESESKAELDRFCDAMLAIREEVRAIEAGKITAEESALRHAPHTASVVTAEPWAYAYARQDACFPPGVKAATKYWPPVGRIDNVHGDKNLICSCPDIAEWME
;
A
#
# COMPACT_ATOMS: atom_id res chain seq x y z
N MET A 1 -8.32 13.94 -6.45
CA MET A 1 -8.78 15.23 -5.89
C MET A 1 -8.42 15.22 -4.42
N ILE A 2 -7.82 16.29 -3.90
CA ILE A 2 -7.34 16.37 -2.50
C ILE A 2 -8.06 17.53 -1.82
N GLU A 3 -8.68 17.27 -0.68
CA GLU A 3 -9.33 18.26 0.17
C GLU A 3 -8.77 18.10 1.60
N PRO A 4 -7.92 19.01 2.08
CA PRO A 4 -7.28 18.87 3.39
C PRO A 4 -8.21 19.20 4.57
N THR A 5 -9.28 19.96 4.34
CA THR A 5 -10.07 20.64 5.39
C THR A 5 -9.25 21.62 6.23
N GLU A 6 -9.94 22.46 6.99
CA GLU A 6 -9.34 23.45 7.88
C GLU A 6 -8.83 22.87 9.21
N SER A 7 -9.21 21.63 9.54
CA SER A 7 -8.85 21.01 10.83
C SER A 7 -7.43 20.44 10.84
N GLU A 8 -6.79 20.30 9.68
CA GLU A 8 -5.48 19.67 9.56
C GLU A 8 -4.34 20.66 9.82
N SER A 9 -3.41 20.26 10.68
CA SER A 9 -2.24 21.07 10.99
C SER A 9 -1.27 21.14 9.80
N LYS A 10 -0.47 22.20 9.69
CA LYS A 10 0.58 22.30 8.66
C LYS A 10 1.50 21.07 8.64
N ALA A 11 1.85 20.55 9.83
CA ALA A 11 2.69 19.37 9.93
C ALA A 11 2.03 18.14 9.27
N GLU A 12 0.71 17.99 9.32
CA GLU A 12 0.01 16.92 8.63
C GLU A 12 0.03 17.08 7.12
N LEU A 13 -0.21 18.32 6.67
CA LEU A 13 -0.19 18.65 5.25
C LEU A 13 1.20 18.42 4.65
N ASP A 14 2.25 18.81 5.37
CA ASP A 14 3.64 18.56 4.97
C ASP A 14 3.92 17.05 4.89
N ARG A 15 3.48 16.26 5.89
CA ARG A 15 3.64 14.79 5.86
C ARG A 15 2.99 14.16 4.63
N PHE A 16 1.78 14.58 4.29
CA PHE A 16 1.08 14.09 3.10
C PHE A 16 1.79 14.51 1.81
N CYS A 17 2.22 15.77 1.70
CA CYS A 17 2.99 16.29 0.57
C CYS A 17 4.32 15.53 0.39
N ASP A 18 5.05 15.29 1.47
CA ASP A 18 6.31 14.53 1.45
C ASP A 18 6.08 13.09 0.99
N ALA A 19 4.98 12.44 1.42
CA ALA A 19 4.61 11.12 0.93
C ALA A 19 4.31 11.13 -0.58
N MET A 20 3.59 12.15 -1.06
CA MET A 20 3.31 12.31 -2.50
C MET A 20 4.57 12.58 -3.33
N LEU A 21 5.53 13.34 -2.77
CA LEU A 21 6.84 13.57 -3.39
C LEU A 21 7.67 12.28 -3.44
N ALA A 22 7.65 11.48 -2.37
CA ALA A 22 8.31 10.16 -2.37
C ALA A 22 7.71 9.22 -3.42
N ILE A 23 6.38 9.17 -3.54
CA ILE A 23 5.68 8.43 -4.59
C ILE A 23 6.10 8.94 -5.99
N ARG A 24 6.30 10.25 -6.15
CA ARG A 24 6.78 10.80 -7.42
C ARG A 24 8.17 10.29 -7.78
N GLU A 25 9.07 10.15 -6.80
CA GLU A 25 10.40 9.58 -7.03
C GLU A 25 10.35 8.08 -7.39
N GLU A 26 9.42 7.31 -6.80
CA GLU A 26 9.18 5.93 -7.22
C GLU A 26 8.74 5.86 -8.69
N VAL A 27 7.84 6.76 -9.10
CA VAL A 27 7.46 6.88 -10.52
C VAL A 27 8.66 7.26 -11.39
N ARG A 28 9.53 8.19 -10.94
CA ARG A 28 10.75 8.55 -11.70
C ARG A 28 11.70 7.37 -11.86
N ALA A 29 11.81 6.50 -10.85
CA ALA A 29 12.64 5.30 -10.94
C ALA A 29 12.14 4.35 -12.04
N ILE A 30 10.81 4.22 -12.19
CA ILE A 30 10.20 3.45 -13.27
C ILE A 30 10.42 4.13 -14.63
N GLU A 31 10.17 5.44 -14.73
CA GLU A 31 10.38 6.22 -15.96
C GLU A 31 11.84 6.15 -16.45
N ALA A 32 12.79 6.11 -15.51
CA ALA A 32 14.22 5.99 -15.80
C ALA A 32 14.70 4.54 -16.03
N GLY A 33 13.81 3.54 -15.97
CA GLY A 33 14.13 2.13 -16.20
C GLY A 33 14.97 1.48 -15.09
N LYS A 34 15.02 2.07 -13.89
CA LYS A 34 15.75 1.49 -12.74
C LYS A 34 15.02 0.28 -12.15
N ILE A 35 13.70 0.25 -12.28
CA ILE A 35 12.82 -0.85 -11.89
C ILE A 35 11.66 -0.89 -12.88
N THR A 36 11.17 -2.08 -13.22
CA THR A 36 9.98 -2.21 -14.07
C THR A 36 8.73 -1.77 -13.30
N ALA A 37 7.68 -1.38 -14.02
CA ALA A 37 6.41 -1.07 -13.36
C ALA A 37 5.88 -2.30 -12.64
N GLU A 38 6.04 -3.47 -13.23
CA GLU A 38 5.59 -4.77 -12.75
C GLU A 38 6.23 -5.16 -11.43
N GLU A 39 7.53 -4.86 -11.24
CA GLU A 39 8.29 -5.20 -10.03
C GLU A 39 8.28 -4.09 -8.98
N SER A 40 7.62 -2.96 -9.24
CA SER A 40 7.65 -1.78 -8.38
C SER A 40 6.82 -1.93 -7.10
N ALA A 41 7.21 -1.22 -6.04
CA ALA A 41 6.42 -1.11 -4.82
C ALA A 41 5.02 -0.55 -5.11
N LEU A 42 4.89 0.43 -6.02
CA LEU A 42 3.62 0.98 -6.49
C LEU A 42 2.68 -0.09 -7.05
N ARG A 43 3.20 -1.08 -7.79
CA ARG A 43 2.40 -2.17 -8.34
C ARG A 43 1.94 -3.16 -7.28
N HIS A 44 2.75 -3.37 -6.26
CA HIS A 44 2.51 -4.36 -5.22
C HIS A 44 1.84 -3.81 -3.95
N ALA A 45 1.70 -2.49 -3.84
CA ALA A 45 0.96 -1.86 -2.74
C ALA A 45 -0.53 -2.27 -2.74
N PRO A 46 -1.19 -2.35 -1.58
CA PRO A 46 -0.63 -2.17 -0.24
C PRO A 46 0.09 -3.42 0.30
N HIS A 47 1.09 -3.21 1.17
CA HIS A 47 1.84 -4.28 1.82
C HIS A 47 1.28 -4.57 3.23
N THR A 48 0.72 -5.77 3.42
CA THR A 48 0.20 -6.21 4.72
C THR A 48 1.34 -6.64 5.66
N ALA A 49 1.02 -6.78 6.95
CA ALA A 49 1.99 -7.32 7.92
C ALA A 49 2.48 -8.71 7.51
N SER A 50 1.58 -9.59 7.05
CA SER A 50 1.92 -10.94 6.59
C SER A 50 2.85 -10.94 5.37
N VAL A 51 2.66 -10.01 4.42
CA VAL A 51 3.56 -9.86 3.27
C VAL A 51 4.95 -9.41 3.72
N VAL A 52 5.03 -8.42 4.62
CA VAL A 52 6.31 -7.87 5.08
C VAL A 52 7.10 -8.86 5.94
N THR A 53 6.41 -9.69 6.72
CA THR A 53 7.04 -10.71 7.57
C THR A 53 7.25 -12.06 6.89
N ALA A 54 6.78 -12.23 5.65
CA ALA A 54 6.97 -13.45 4.88
C ALA A 54 8.46 -13.73 4.61
N GLU A 55 8.80 -15.02 4.59
CA GLU A 55 10.09 -15.54 4.19
C GLU A 55 9.87 -16.67 3.17
N PRO A 56 10.44 -16.61 1.95
CA PRO A 56 11.38 -15.59 1.46
C PRO A 56 10.71 -14.27 1.06
N TRP A 57 11.50 -13.19 1.05
CA TRP A 57 11.08 -11.92 0.46
C TRP A 57 11.13 -12.00 -1.07
N ALA A 58 9.97 -11.89 -1.72
CA ALA A 58 9.82 -12.16 -3.15
C ALA A 58 9.91 -10.91 -4.05
N TYR A 59 10.23 -9.73 -3.51
CA TYR A 59 10.21 -8.47 -4.27
C TYR A 59 11.61 -7.94 -4.56
N ALA A 60 11.74 -7.20 -5.67
CA ALA A 60 13.00 -6.62 -6.15
C ALA A 60 13.47 -5.36 -5.39
N TYR A 61 12.68 -4.87 -4.44
CA TYR A 61 12.97 -3.72 -3.57
C TYR A 61 13.05 -4.15 -2.10
N ALA A 62 13.56 -3.34 -1.20
CA ALA A 62 13.73 -3.76 0.18
C ALA A 62 12.39 -3.80 0.94
N ARG A 63 12.28 -4.69 1.95
CA ARG A 63 11.14 -4.71 2.89
C ARG A 63 10.87 -3.34 3.52
N GLN A 64 11.95 -2.61 3.81
CA GLN A 64 11.88 -1.29 4.40
C GLN A 64 11.23 -0.27 3.45
N ASP A 65 11.49 -0.35 2.14
CA ASP A 65 10.85 0.51 1.14
C ASP A 65 9.34 0.25 1.06
N ALA A 66 8.93 -1.02 1.23
CA ALA A 66 7.53 -1.42 1.26
C ALA A 66 6.77 -0.92 2.50
N CYS A 67 7.42 -0.94 3.67
CA CYS A 67 6.75 -0.75 4.95
C CYS A 67 6.98 0.63 5.58
N PHE A 68 8.13 1.24 5.36
CA PHE A 68 8.55 2.47 6.04
C PHE A 68 9.11 3.50 5.04
N PRO A 69 8.30 3.97 4.08
CA PRO A 69 8.70 5.10 3.24
C PRO A 69 8.93 6.36 4.09
N PRO A 70 9.63 7.38 3.55
CA PRO A 70 9.91 8.62 4.26
C PRO A 70 8.65 9.20 4.95
N GLY A 71 8.81 9.60 6.22
CA GLY A 71 7.72 10.15 7.04
C GLY A 71 6.91 9.11 7.84
N VAL A 72 7.06 7.81 7.57
CA VAL A 72 6.40 6.75 8.37
C VAL A 72 7.29 6.32 9.53
N LYS A 73 6.80 6.53 10.76
CA LYS A 73 7.48 6.06 11.98
C LYS A 73 6.97 4.67 12.36
N ALA A 74 7.89 3.76 12.69
CA ALA A 74 7.54 2.40 13.09
C ALA A 74 6.55 2.36 14.27
N ALA A 75 6.72 3.25 15.25
CA ALA A 75 5.87 3.34 16.44
C ALA A 75 4.40 3.70 16.13
N THR A 76 4.13 4.31 14.98
CA THR A 76 2.79 4.76 14.58
C THR A 76 2.35 4.12 13.26
N LYS A 77 2.91 2.97 12.91
CA LYS A 77 2.61 2.29 11.65
C LYS A 77 1.18 1.77 11.67
N TYR A 78 0.37 2.25 10.74
CA TYR A 78 -0.89 1.62 10.39
C TYR A 78 -0.62 0.51 9.35
N TRP A 79 -1.17 -0.67 9.59
CA TRP A 79 -1.04 -1.83 8.71
C TRP A 79 -2.29 -1.99 7.84
N PRO A 80 -2.15 -2.06 6.51
CA PRO A 80 -3.22 -2.49 5.64
C PRO A 80 -3.69 -3.91 6.04
N PRO A 81 -4.99 -4.12 6.33
CA PRO A 81 -5.48 -5.41 6.80
C PRO A 81 -5.51 -6.47 5.69
N VAL A 82 -5.62 -6.05 4.43
CA VAL A 82 -5.65 -6.91 3.25
C VAL A 82 -4.79 -6.33 2.13
N GLY A 83 -4.45 -7.18 1.16
CA GLY A 83 -3.79 -6.76 -0.08
C GLY A 83 -4.72 -5.98 -1.00
N ARG A 84 -4.27 -5.76 -2.24
CA ARG A 84 -5.06 -5.07 -3.27
C ARG A 84 -6.33 -5.88 -3.60
N ILE A 85 -7.47 -5.21 -3.61
CA ILE A 85 -8.78 -5.80 -3.89
C ILE A 85 -8.89 -6.20 -5.36
N ASP A 86 -9.45 -7.39 -5.63
CA ASP A 86 -9.87 -7.80 -6.97
C ASP A 86 -11.31 -7.35 -7.22
N ASN A 87 -11.45 -6.20 -7.86
CA ASN A 87 -12.76 -5.61 -8.15
C ASN A 87 -13.55 -6.45 -9.17
N VAL A 88 -12.88 -7.02 -10.18
CA VAL A 88 -13.54 -7.76 -11.27
C VAL A 88 -14.12 -9.07 -10.75
N HIS A 89 -13.44 -9.72 -9.82
CA HIS A 89 -13.98 -10.92 -9.16
C HIS A 89 -15.26 -10.59 -8.39
N GLY A 90 -15.27 -9.50 -7.62
CA GLY A 90 -16.44 -9.07 -6.85
C GLY A 90 -17.66 -8.79 -7.74
N ASP A 91 -17.46 -8.09 -8.86
CA ASP A 91 -18.55 -7.78 -9.81
C ASP A 91 -19.12 -9.05 -10.47
N LYS A 92 -18.28 -10.07 -10.71
CA LYS A 92 -18.69 -11.34 -11.32
C LYS A 92 -19.31 -12.33 -10.33
N ASN A 93 -19.00 -12.21 -9.05
CA ASN A 93 -19.43 -13.12 -7.98
C ASN A 93 -20.11 -12.31 -6.86
N LEU A 94 -21.27 -11.74 -7.19
CA LEU A 94 -21.95 -10.80 -6.31
C LEU A 94 -22.47 -11.47 -5.03
N ILE A 95 -21.81 -11.20 -3.91
CA ILE A 95 -22.18 -11.63 -2.58
C ILE A 95 -22.39 -10.38 -1.71
N CYS A 96 -23.66 -10.07 -1.39
CA CYS A 96 -24.04 -8.88 -0.64
C CYS A 96 -24.60 -9.17 0.76
N SER A 97 -24.51 -10.42 1.21
CA SER A 97 -24.81 -10.85 2.58
C SER A 97 -23.57 -11.50 3.17
N CYS A 98 -23.53 -11.62 4.50
CA CYS A 98 -22.46 -12.38 5.14
C CYS A 98 -22.42 -13.80 4.54
N PRO A 99 -21.27 -14.24 4.02
CA PRO A 99 -21.07 -15.65 3.69
C PRO A 99 -21.22 -16.51 4.95
N ASP A 100 -21.47 -17.81 4.76
CA ASP A 100 -21.51 -18.73 5.90
C ASP A 100 -20.16 -18.71 6.62
N ILE A 101 -20.16 -18.62 7.95
CA ILE A 101 -18.95 -18.69 8.76
C ILE A 101 -18.17 -19.98 8.47
N ALA A 102 -18.88 -21.07 8.13
CA ALA A 102 -18.26 -22.32 7.75
C ALA A 102 -17.28 -22.19 6.56
N GLU A 103 -17.49 -21.23 5.65
CA GLU A 103 -16.59 -20.98 4.52
C GLU A 103 -15.24 -20.34 4.91
N TRP A 104 -15.12 -19.83 6.15
CA TRP A 104 -13.94 -19.10 6.65
C TRP A 104 -13.25 -19.77 7.85
N MET A 105 -13.71 -20.94 8.28
CA MET A 105 -13.18 -21.67 9.45
C MET A 105 -12.10 -22.71 9.13
N GLU A 106 -11.57 -22.75 7.90
CA GLU A 106 -10.34 -23.49 7.55
C GLU A 106 -9.07 -22.65 7.78
#